data_AF-F6AJH2-F1
#
_entry.id   AF-F6AJH2-F1
#
_cell.length_a   1.000
_cell.length_b   1.000
_cell.length_c   1.000
_cell.angle_alpha   90.00
_cell.angle_beta   90.00
_cell.angle_gamma   90.00
#
_symmetry.space_group_name_H-M   'P 1'
#
loop_
_entity.id
_entity.type
_entity.pdbx_description
1 polymer ?
#
loop_
_entity_poly.entity_id
_entity_poly.type
_entity_poly.pdbx_seq_one_letter_code
_entity_poly.pdbx_strand_id
1 'polypeptide(L)'
;MSIRLAYEFKKKLLKEKILRAVKYRTIITKEVFSKITFGSFITITSTTLSLAVAALLYLNLSDTFVSFKIPNEDRLQYWGQIGDYIGGILNPLLSFLALMAVLHTIKIQRNELKDAREEAKLSNTIQFKQTEIFERQNFESALFRLFEVHNRLIDRFLSDRTGENILKLILEQIRFELLSLDKADDELQKTSKSQKYYLLRQKEIEKLSKAATSTLEIKYPESLSHYFRNIYQILKTIDEYNHTSDPNSKIPPERQAYFFRRRYSSMFRALLTGDELKILTMNCLTSNGSGMKRYIEKYSILKHLDANDFLKDRSHALDIFSEVAFMDSEKISDSHIARFDFSQQIDRKKR
;
A
#
# COMPACT_ATOMS: atom_id res chain seq x y z
N MET A 1 -7.33 -12.20 28.85
CA MET A 1 -6.43 -11.04 29.08
C MET A 1 -6.53 -9.95 28.01
N SER A 2 -6.84 -10.28 26.74
CA SER A 2 -6.91 -9.34 25.61
C SER A 2 -8.09 -8.34 25.62
N ILE A 3 -9.29 -8.76 26.05
CA ILE A 3 -10.50 -7.90 26.01
C ILE A 3 -10.44 -6.77 27.03
N ARG A 4 -9.91 -7.05 28.23
CA ARG A 4 -9.77 -6.06 29.32
C ARG A 4 -8.76 -4.96 28.95
N LEU A 5 -7.68 -5.32 28.26
CA LEU A 5 -6.69 -4.36 27.75
C LEU A 5 -7.28 -3.49 26.64
N ALA A 6 -8.04 -4.07 25.71
CA ALA A 6 -8.69 -3.32 24.63
C ALA A 6 -9.72 -2.31 25.16
N TYR A 7 -10.47 -2.69 26.20
CA TYR A 7 -11.45 -1.81 26.85
C TYR A 7 -10.77 -0.63 27.57
N GLU A 8 -9.72 -0.89 28.35
CA GLU A 8 -8.95 0.16 29.03
C GLU A 8 -8.27 1.12 28.03
N PHE A 9 -7.75 0.59 26.91
CA PHE A 9 -7.17 1.42 25.86
C PHE A 9 -8.22 2.33 25.20
N LYS A 10 -9.40 1.79 24.85
CA LYS A 10 -10.49 2.57 24.25
C LYS A 10 -11.02 3.66 25.20
N LYS A 11 -11.13 3.34 26.49
CA LYS A 11 -11.53 4.28 27.55
C LYS A 11 -10.52 5.41 27.73
N LYS A 12 -9.21 5.09 27.72
CA LYS A 12 -8.13 6.10 27.80
C LYS A 12 -8.13 7.03 26.58
N LEU A 13 -8.34 6.46 25.39
CA LEU A 13 -8.37 7.20 24.12
C LEU A 13 -9.59 8.13 24.01
N LEU A 14 -10.74 7.67 24.50
CA LEU A 14 -11.96 8.49 24.59
C LEU A 14 -11.77 9.65 25.58
N LYS A 15 -11.18 9.37 26.76
CA LYS A 15 -10.90 10.40 27.78
C LYS A 15 -9.93 11.45 27.25
N GLU A 16 -8.88 11.06 26.54
CA GLU A 16 -7.96 12.01 25.89
C GLU A 16 -8.64 12.86 24.82
N LYS A 17 -9.48 12.27 23.96
CA LYS A 17 -10.22 13.02 22.93
C LYS A 17 -11.13 14.07 23.55
N ILE A 18 -11.87 13.71 24.61
CA ILE A 18 -12.74 14.63 25.33
C ILE A 18 -11.92 15.75 25.99
N LEU A 19 -10.80 15.40 26.65
CA LEU A 19 -9.94 16.39 27.30
C LEU A 19 -9.36 17.40 26.31
N ARG A 20 -8.92 16.93 25.12
CA ARG A 20 -8.42 17.80 24.05
C ARG A 20 -9.52 18.69 23.48
N ALA A 21 -10.71 18.14 23.24
CA ALA A 21 -11.86 18.91 22.75
C ALA A 21 -12.28 20.01 23.73
N VAL A 22 -12.34 19.70 25.03
CA VAL A 22 -12.66 20.67 26.08
C VAL A 22 -11.60 21.76 26.14
N LYS A 23 -10.31 21.39 26.18
CA LYS A 23 -9.18 22.34 26.23
C LYS A 23 -9.16 23.26 25.00
N TYR A 24 -9.41 22.72 23.81
CA TYR A 24 -9.51 23.48 22.57
C TYR A 24 -10.67 24.48 22.61
N ARG A 25 -11.86 24.03 23.07
CA ARG A 25 -13.02 24.92 23.27
C ARG A 25 -12.74 26.03 24.27
N THR A 26 -12.03 25.74 25.37
CA THR A 26 -11.70 26.75 26.39
C THR A 26 -10.68 27.77 25.90
N ILE A 27 -9.73 27.36 25.06
CA ILE A 27 -8.75 28.27 24.46
C ILE A 27 -9.45 29.20 23.47
N ILE A 28 -10.30 28.66 22.58
CA ILE A 28 -11.06 29.46 21.62
C ILE A 28 -11.99 30.44 22.35
N THR A 29 -12.73 30.00 23.38
CA THR A 29 -13.63 30.92 24.09
C THR A 29 -12.86 32.02 24.81
N LYS A 30 -11.70 31.73 25.41
CA LYS A 30 -10.82 32.76 25.98
C LYS A 30 -10.28 33.71 24.92
N GLU A 31 -9.88 33.23 23.76
CA GLU A 31 -9.32 34.05 22.69
C GLU A 31 -10.38 34.94 22.03
N VAL A 32 -11.57 34.40 21.78
CA VAL A 32 -12.73 35.15 21.28
C VAL A 32 -13.17 36.20 22.31
N PHE A 33 -13.26 35.83 23.59
CA PHE A 33 -13.62 36.78 24.65
C PHE A 33 -12.57 37.88 24.80
N SER A 34 -11.28 37.53 24.76
CA SER A 34 -10.15 38.48 24.74
C SER A 34 -10.26 39.47 23.58
N LYS A 35 -10.52 38.99 22.36
CA LYS A 35 -10.67 39.82 21.16
C LYS A 35 -11.87 40.76 21.25
N ILE A 36 -13.00 40.29 21.77
CA ILE A 36 -14.20 41.11 22.01
C ILE A 36 -13.92 42.19 23.07
N THR A 37 -13.32 41.83 24.21
CA THR A 37 -13.02 42.79 25.28
C THR A 37 -12.03 43.86 24.84
N PHE A 38 -11.04 43.50 24.02
CA PHE A 38 -10.05 44.46 23.50
C PHE A 38 -10.66 45.41 22.46
N GLY A 39 -11.50 44.88 21.56
CA GLY A 39 -12.22 45.70 20.59
C GLY A 39 -13.17 46.70 21.25
N SER A 40 -13.95 46.25 22.24
CA SER A 40 -14.84 47.12 23.03
C SER A 40 -14.08 48.16 23.85
N PHE A 41 -12.91 47.82 24.39
CA PHE A 41 -12.07 48.77 25.12
C PHE A 41 -11.54 49.88 24.19
N ILE A 42 -11.07 49.56 22.98
CA ILE A 42 -10.60 50.56 22.01
C ILE A 42 -11.73 51.48 21.55
N THR A 43 -12.93 50.95 21.28
CA THR A 43 -14.05 51.79 20.84
C THR A 43 -14.55 52.71 21.94
N ILE A 44 -14.64 52.21 23.18
CA ILE A 44 -15.06 53.01 24.35
C ILE A 44 -14.01 54.10 24.65
N THR A 45 -12.72 53.75 24.66
CA THR A 45 -11.65 54.74 24.90
C THR A 45 -11.58 55.80 23.79
N SER A 46 -11.73 55.41 22.52
CA SER A 46 -11.76 56.36 21.40
C SER A 46 -13.00 57.28 21.43
N THR A 47 -14.19 56.73 21.73
CA THR A 47 -15.43 57.53 21.82
C THR A 47 -15.43 58.46 23.03
N THR A 48 -14.93 58.00 24.19
CA THR A 48 -14.80 58.85 25.38
C THR A 48 -13.77 59.95 25.20
N LEU A 49 -12.62 59.66 24.54
CA LEU A 49 -11.63 60.69 24.21
C LEU A 49 -12.19 61.73 23.24
N SER A 50 -12.93 61.28 22.21
CA SER A 50 -13.59 62.18 21.24
C SER A 50 -14.67 63.06 21.90
N LEU A 51 -15.49 62.48 22.78
CA LEU A 51 -16.50 63.21 23.56
C LEU A 51 -15.86 64.19 24.55
N ALA A 52 -14.76 63.81 25.19
CA ALA A 52 -14.00 64.69 26.08
C ALA A 52 -13.43 65.89 25.31
N VAL A 53 -12.84 65.66 24.14
CA VAL A 53 -12.34 66.75 23.27
C VAL A 53 -13.49 67.64 22.78
N ALA A 54 -14.62 67.06 22.37
CA ALA A 54 -15.80 67.82 21.95
C ALA A 54 -16.42 68.64 23.10
N ALA A 55 -16.47 68.09 24.32
CA ALA A 55 -16.93 68.78 25.51
C ALA A 55 -15.96 69.90 25.92
N LEU A 56 -14.65 69.67 25.79
CA LEU A 56 -13.63 70.68 26.08
C LEU A 56 -13.65 71.82 25.05
N LEU A 57 -13.92 71.52 23.78
CA LEU A 57 -14.21 72.52 22.75
C LEU A 57 -15.52 73.27 23.05
N TYR A 58 -16.59 72.57 23.43
CA TYR A 58 -17.89 73.17 23.76
C TYR A 58 -17.80 74.10 24.98
N LEU A 59 -17.10 73.70 26.04
CA LEU A 59 -16.92 74.51 27.25
C LEU A 59 -16.01 75.73 27.00
N ASN A 60 -14.99 75.62 26.14
CA ASN A 60 -14.21 76.79 25.70
C ASN A 60 -15.00 77.68 24.74
N LEU A 61 -15.97 77.14 24.00
CA LEU A 61 -16.84 77.89 23.08
C LEU A 61 -18.05 78.53 23.80
N SER A 62 -18.48 78.00 24.95
CA SER A 62 -19.69 78.48 25.65
C SER A 62 -19.52 79.84 26.31
N ASP A 63 -18.32 80.22 26.77
CA ASP A 63 -18.04 81.59 27.23
C ASP A 63 -17.88 82.61 26.08
N THR A 64 -17.64 82.13 24.86
CA THR A 64 -17.49 82.99 23.66
C THR A 64 -18.79 83.30 22.92
N PHE A 65 -19.94 82.74 23.34
CA PHE A 65 -21.22 83.01 22.67
C PHE A 65 -21.87 84.37 23.00
N VAL A 66 -21.33 85.13 23.97
CA VAL A 66 -21.80 86.51 24.28
C VAL A 66 -20.85 87.59 23.75
N SER A 67 -19.66 87.24 23.28
CA SER A 67 -18.81 88.14 22.51
C SER A 67 -17.78 87.32 21.74
N PHE A 68 -18.02 87.08 20.47
CA PHE A 68 -16.97 86.70 19.52
C PHE A 68 -16.04 87.92 19.31
N LYS A 69 -15.31 88.31 20.36
CA LYS A 69 -14.01 88.95 20.18
C LYS A 69 -13.04 87.81 19.99
N ILE A 70 -12.51 87.74 18.78
CA ILE A 70 -11.37 86.91 18.38
C ILE A 70 -10.43 86.82 19.60
N PRO A 71 -10.12 85.62 20.12
CA PRO A 71 -9.15 85.49 21.20
C PRO A 71 -7.91 86.27 20.78
N ASN A 72 -7.34 87.14 21.64
CA ASN A 72 -6.11 87.87 21.33
C ASN A 72 -5.15 86.93 20.57
N GLU A 73 -4.64 87.36 19.43
CA GLU A 73 -3.82 86.53 18.53
C GLU A 73 -2.76 85.74 19.32
N ASP A 74 -2.19 86.37 20.34
CA ASP A 74 -1.23 85.79 21.31
C ASP A 74 -1.72 84.52 22.04
N ARG A 75 -2.99 84.47 22.50
CA ARG A 75 -3.53 83.30 23.21
C ARG A 75 -3.82 82.15 22.25
N LEU A 76 -4.31 82.46 21.04
CA LEU A 76 -4.55 81.45 20.02
C LEU A 76 -3.22 80.84 19.57
N GLN A 77 -2.18 81.67 19.45
CA GLN A 77 -0.82 81.25 19.12
C GLN A 77 -0.19 80.39 20.23
N TYR A 78 -0.43 80.71 21.51
CA TYR A 78 0.01 79.90 22.65
C TYR A 78 -0.62 78.50 22.67
N TRP A 79 -1.95 78.39 22.43
CA TRP A 79 -2.62 77.09 22.31
C TRP A 79 -2.14 76.31 21.08
N GLY A 80 -1.86 77.00 19.97
CA GLY A 80 -1.20 76.43 18.79
C GLY A 80 0.16 75.83 19.14
N GLN A 81 1.02 76.54 19.86
CA GLN A 81 2.33 76.06 20.29
C GLN A 81 2.27 74.85 21.23
N ILE A 82 1.29 74.80 22.14
CA ILE A 82 1.06 73.62 22.99
C ILE A 82 0.59 72.44 22.15
N GLY A 83 -0.33 72.67 21.21
CA GLY A 83 -0.78 71.66 20.26
C GLY A 83 0.37 71.13 19.40
N ASP A 84 1.26 72.01 18.94
CA ASP A 84 2.45 71.66 18.16
C ASP A 84 3.48 70.88 18.99
N TYR A 85 3.66 71.21 20.27
CA TYR A 85 4.55 70.47 21.18
C TYR A 85 4.00 69.07 21.49
N ILE A 86 2.71 68.98 21.85
CA ILE A 86 2.05 67.68 22.13
C ILE A 86 2.03 66.85 20.86
N GLY A 87 1.60 67.41 19.72
CA GLY A 87 1.61 66.75 18.42
C GLY A 87 3.01 66.33 17.99
N GLY A 88 4.01 67.18 18.23
CA GLY A 88 5.42 66.93 17.90
C GLY A 88 6.05 65.77 18.69
N ILE A 89 5.59 65.49 19.91
CA ILE A 89 6.05 64.34 20.72
C ILE A 89 5.19 63.10 20.47
N LEU A 90 3.87 63.30 20.44
CA LEU A 90 2.90 62.22 20.46
C LEU A 90 2.78 61.55 19.08
N ASN A 91 2.93 62.30 17.97
CA ASN A 91 2.93 61.71 16.64
C ASN A 91 4.12 60.75 16.41
N PRO A 92 5.40 61.13 16.66
CA PRO A 92 6.50 60.19 16.54
C PRO A 92 6.38 58.98 17.48
N LEU A 93 5.90 59.19 18.71
CA LEU A 93 5.69 58.09 19.67
C LEU A 93 4.62 57.09 19.18
N LEU A 94 3.47 57.59 18.73
CA LEU A 94 2.41 56.74 18.17
C LEU A 94 2.85 56.06 16.87
N SER A 95 3.58 56.76 15.99
CA SER A 95 4.16 56.17 14.78
C SER A 95 5.16 55.05 15.10
N PHE A 96 5.99 55.22 16.13
CA PHE A 96 6.91 54.18 16.59
C PHE A 96 6.16 52.96 17.16
N LEU A 97 5.14 53.18 17.98
CA LEU A 97 4.30 52.09 18.51
C LEU A 97 3.54 51.34 17.39
N ALA A 98 3.04 52.06 16.39
CA ALA A 98 2.41 51.47 15.22
C ALA A 98 3.41 50.61 14.42
N LEU A 99 4.63 51.11 14.19
CA LEU A 99 5.69 50.33 13.55
C LEU A 99 6.03 49.07 14.35
N MET A 100 6.15 49.18 15.68
CA MET A 100 6.41 48.02 16.55
C MET A 100 5.28 46.99 16.50
N ALA A 101 4.02 47.43 16.46
CA ALA A 101 2.87 46.55 16.30
C ALA A 101 2.88 45.82 14.94
N VAL A 102 3.24 46.52 13.86
CA VAL A 102 3.40 45.93 12.52
C VAL A 102 4.55 44.92 12.50
N LEU A 103 5.71 45.25 13.07
CA LEU A 103 6.85 44.32 13.17
C LEU A 103 6.49 43.07 13.99
N HIS A 104 5.74 43.23 15.08
CA HIS A 104 5.24 42.11 15.86
C HIS A 104 4.28 41.23 15.05
N THR A 105 3.37 41.85 14.29
CA THR A 105 2.43 41.15 13.40
C THR A 105 3.17 40.37 12.32
N ILE A 106 4.17 40.98 11.67
CA ILE A 106 5.02 40.30 10.68
C ILE A 106 5.75 39.10 11.30
N LYS A 107 6.24 39.23 12.54
CA LYS A 107 6.87 38.12 13.26
C LYS A 107 5.90 36.96 13.49
N ILE A 108 4.66 37.25 13.89
CA ILE A 108 3.60 36.24 14.06
C ILE A 108 3.30 35.56 12.72
N GLN A 109 3.01 36.34 11.68
CA GLN A 109 2.71 35.82 10.34
C GLN A 109 3.83 34.94 9.78
N ARG A 110 5.09 35.31 10.02
CA ARG A 110 6.25 34.50 9.61
C ARG A 110 6.29 33.15 10.33
N ASN A 111 5.94 33.12 11.61
CA ASN A 111 5.87 31.88 12.38
C ASN A 111 4.69 31.01 11.92
N GLU A 112 3.50 31.59 11.73
CA GLU A 112 2.34 30.88 11.19
C GLU A 112 2.63 30.28 9.81
N LEU A 113 3.29 31.02 8.93
CA LEU A 113 3.68 30.50 7.62
C LEU A 113 4.70 29.37 7.72
N LYS A 114 5.60 29.43 8.71
CA LYS A 114 6.54 28.34 8.98
C LYS A 114 5.81 27.08 9.44
N ASP A 115 4.91 27.21 10.41
CA ASP A 115 4.12 26.10 10.95
C ASP A 115 3.22 25.49 9.85
N ALA A 116 2.57 26.32 9.05
CA ALA A 116 1.77 25.88 7.90
C ALA A 116 2.60 25.11 6.85
N ARG A 117 3.85 25.54 6.59
CA ARG A 117 4.77 24.82 5.70
C ARG A 117 5.18 23.47 6.28
N GLU A 118 5.40 23.38 7.59
CA GLU A 118 5.73 22.11 8.26
C GLU A 118 4.55 21.13 8.23
N GLU A 119 3.34 21.62 8.51
CA GLU A 119 2.11 20.82 8.42
C GLU A 119 1.85 20.34 6.98
N ALA A 120 2.05 21.19 5.97
CA ALA A 120 1.92 20.80 4.57
C ALA A 120 2.92 19.70 4.17
N LYS A 121 4.17 19.77 4.65
CA LYS A 121 5.17 18.70 4.43
C LYS A 121 4.75 17.38 5.08
N LEU A 122 4.24 17.44 6.31
CA LEU A 122 3.72 16.26 7.01
C LEU A 122 2.52 15.67 6.27
N SER A 123 1.58 16.51 5.83
CA SER A 123 0.40 16.12 5.06
C SER A 123 0.78 15.42 3.76
N ASN A 124 1.70 15.99 2.98
CA ASN A 124 2.23 15.35 1.77
C ASN A 124 2.84 13.97 2.08
N THR A 125 3.65 13.86 3.14
CA THR A 125 4.27 12.58 3.54
C THR A 125 3.22 11.52 3.91
N ILE A 126 2.16 11.92 4.63
CA ILE A 126 1.04 11.04 4.97
C ILE A 126 0.30 10.61 3.71
N GLN A 127 0.07 11.53 2.77
CA GLN A 127 -0.61 11.24 1.51
C GLN A 127 0.16 10.23 0.67
N PHE A 128 1.48 10.37 0.54
CA PHE A 128 2.32 9.36 -0.15
C PHE A 128 2.18 7.97 0.48
N LYS A 129 2.24 7.87 1.81
CA LYS A 129 2.04 6.59 2.51
C LYS A 129 0.63 6.03 2.33
N GLN A 130 -0.39 6.89 2.28
CA GLN A 130 -1.76 6.46 2.00
C GLN A 130 -1.91 5.91 0.58
N THR A 131 -1.27 6.54 -0.42
CA THR A 131 -1.25 6.02 -1.80
C THR A 131 -0.62 4.64 -1.86
N GLU A 132 0.51 4.40 -1.18
CA GLU A 132 1.14 3.08 -1.12
C GLU A 132 0.22 2.01 -0.50
N ILE A 133 -0.47 2.35 0.59
CA ILE A 133 -1.46 1.46 1.22
C ILE A 133 -2.62 1.17 0.27
N PHE A 134 -3.11 2.20 -0.44
CA PHE A 134 -4.21 2.07 -1.38
C PHE A 134 -3.85 1.19 -2.58
N GLU A 135 -2.67 1.39 -3.18
CA GLU A 135 -2.16 0.54 -4.27
C GLU A 135 -2.06 -0.93 -3.84
N ARG A 136 -1.57 -1.18 -2.62
CA ARG A 136 -1.53 -2.52 -2.05
C ARG A 136 -2.92 -3.11 -1.86
N GLN A 137 -3.87 -2.33 -1.34
CA GLN A 137 -5.26 -2.78 -1.17
C GLN A 137 -5.93 -3.11 -2.50
N ASN A 138 -5.70 -2.31 -3.54
CA ASN A 138 -6.20 -2.57 -4.89
C ASN A 138 -5.65 -3.87 -5.46
N PHE A 139 -4.34 -4.09 -5.30
CA PHE A 139 -3.69 -5.34 -5.67
C PHE A 139 -4.29 -6.54 -4.90
N GLU A 140 -4.37 -6.47 -3.57
CA GLU A 140 -4.93 -7.54 -2.74
C GLU A 140 -6.38 -7.85 -3.12
N SER A 141 -7.19 -6.80 -3.35
CA SER A 141 -8.57 -6.93 -3.81
C SER A 141 -8.67 -7.65 -5.16
N ALA A 142 -7.83 -7.28 -6.13
CA ALA A 142 -7.79 -7.94 -7.43
C ALA A 142 -7.30 -9.39 -7.33
N LEU A 143 -6.28 -9.65 -6.51
CA LEU A 143 -5.73 -10.98 -6.31
C LEU A 143 -6.74 -11.92 -5.64
N PHE A 144 -7.42 -11.47 -4.59
CA PHE A 144 -8.41 -12.29 -3.91
C PHE A 144 -9.65 -12.56 -4.76
N ARG A 145 -10.02 -11.65 -5.68
CA ARG A 145 -11.01 -11.96 -6.72
C ARG A 145 -10.54 -13.10 -7.63
N LEU A 146 -9.26 -13.16 -7.98
CA LEU A 146 -8.73 -14.28 -8.77
C LEU A 146 -8.76 -15.60 -7.97
N PHE A 147 -8.51 -15.56 -6.65
CA PHE A 147 -8.64 -16.74 -5.78
C PHE A 147 -10.10 -17.22 -5.69
N GLU A 148 -11.04 -16.29 -5.62
CA GLU A 148 -12.45 -16.65 -5.64
C GLU A 148 -12.85 -17.30 -6.97
N VAL A 149 -12.36 -16.77 -8.11
CA VAL A 149 -12.54 -17.40 -9.41
C VAL A 149 -11.92 -18.80 -9.44
N HIS A 150 -10.72 -18.98 -8.87
CA HIS A 150 -10.08 -20.28 -8.76
C HIS A 150 -10.97 -21.30 -8.02
N ASN A 151 -11.46 -20.94 -6.83
CA ASN A 151 -12.34 -21.83 -6.06
C ASN A 151 -13.62 -22.18 -6.82
N ARG A 152 -14.24 -21.21 -7.52
CA ARG A 152 -15.41 -21.47 -8.37
C ARG A 152 -15.11 -22.40 -9.55
N LEU A 153 -13.88 -22.41 -10.07
CA LEU A 153 -13.48 -23.36 -11.11
C LEU A 153 -13.30 -24.76 -10.51
N ILE A 154 -12.73 -24.87 -9.32
CA ILE A 154 -12.63 -26.13 -8.58
C ILE A 154 -14.01 -26.69 -8.22
N ASP A 155 -14.93 -25.86 -7.76
CA ASP A 155 -16.30 -26.30 -7.47
C ASP A 155 -16.95 -26.95 -8.69
N ARG A 156 -16.74 -26.40 -9.90
CA ARG A 156 -17.25 -27.01 -11.14
C ARG A 156 -16.64 -28.38 -11.44
N PHE A 157 -15.38 -28.62 -11.05
CA PHE A 157 -14.74 -29.93 -11.20
C PHE A 157 -15.20 -30.95 -10.17
N LEU A 158 -15.69 -30.48 -9.01
CA LEU A 158 -16.19 -31.33 -7.94
C LEU A 158 -17.71 -31.56 -8.00
N SER A 159 -18.46 -30.65 -8.64
CA SER A 159 -19.93 -30.64 -8.65
C SER A 159 -20.56 -31.27 -9.91
N ASP A 160 -19.81 -32.00 -10.72
CA ASP A 160 -20.42 -32.63 -11.90
C ASP A 160 -21.48 -33.66 -11.47
N ARG A 161 -22.55 -33.76 -12.25
CA ARG A 161 -23.83 -34.43 -11.90
C ARG A 161 -23.68 -35.93 -11.60
N THR A 162 -22.50 -36.50 -11.84
CA THR A 162 -22.13 -37.90 -11.59
C THR A 162 -21.58 -38.14 -10.18
N GLY A 163 -21.21 -37.09 -9.44
CA GLY A 163 -20.57 -37.22 -8.12
C GLY A 163 -19.10 -37.67 -8.17
N GLU A 164 -18.52 -37.78 -9.37
CA GLU A 164 -17.11 -38.15 -9.56
C GLU A 164 -16.22 -36.92 -9.62
N ASN A 165 -15.13 -36.94 -8.86
CA ASN A 165 -14.12 -35.88 -8.86
C ASN A 165 -13.37 -35.92 -10.22
N ILE A 166 -13.60 -34.92 -11.07
CA ILE A 166 -13.01 -34.84 -12.42
C ILE A 166 -11.47 -34.86 -12.36
N LEU A 167 -10.85 -34.27 -11.34
CA LEU A 167 -9.40 -34.27 -11.19
C LEU A 167 -8.85 -35.69 -11.01
N LYS A 168 -9.58 -36.55 -10.28
CA LYS A 168 -9.21 -37.97 -10.16
C LYS A 168 -9.35 -38.69 -11.49
N LEU A 169 -10.42 -38.45 -12.25
CA LEU A 169 -10.59 -39.04 -13.58
C LEU A 169 -9.46 -38.63 -14.54
N ILE A 170 -9.04 -37.36 -14.48
CA ILE A 170 -7.89 -36.87 -15.25
C ILE A 170 -6.61 -37.60 -14.84
N LEU A 171 -6.34 -37.74 -13.53
CA LEU A 171 -5.15 -38.44 -13.04
C LEU A 171 -5.14 -39.93 -13.44
N GLU A 172 -6.29 -40.59 -13.37
CA GLU A 172 -6.45 -41.98 -13.84
C GLU A 172 -6.26 -42.08 -15.36
N GLN A 173 -6.73 -41.11 -16.13
CA GLN A 173 -6.45 -41.06 -17.56
C GLN A 173 -4.95 -40.90 -17.83
N ILE A 174 -4.26 -40.00 -17.12
CA ILE A 174 -2.81 -39.84 -17.27
C ILE A 174 -2.10 -41.16 -16.96
N ARG A 175 -2.49 -41.85 -15.87
CA ARG A 175 -1.96 -43.18 -15.53
C ARG A 175 -2.21 -44.19 -16.65
N PHE A 176 -3.40 -44.20 -17.24
CA PHE A 176 -3.72 -45.09 -18.37
C PHE A 176 -2.85 -44.82 -19.59
N GLU A 177 -2.68 -43.55 -19.99
CA GLU A 177 -1.81 -43.14 -21.11
C GLU A 177 -0.34 -43.50 -20.84
N LEU A 178 0.10 -43.36 -19.59
CA LEU A 178 1.45 -43.74 -19.19
C LEU A 178 1.67 -45.26 -19.31
N LEU A 179 0.70 -46.07 -18.86
CA LEU A 179 0.76 -47.52 -18.98
C LEU A 179 0.73 -48.01 -20.44
N SER A 180 -0.01 -47.33 -21.32
CA SER A 180 -0.04 -47.68 -22.74
C SER A 180 1.29 -47.39 -23.43
N LEU A 181 1.92 -46.26 -23.10
CA LEU A 181 3.24 -45.87 -23.59
C LEU A 181 4.36 -46.80 -23.08
N ASP A 182 4.25 -47.31 -21.86
CA ASP A 182 5.22 -48.28 -21.33
C ASP A 182 5.16 -49.62 -22.06
N LYS A 183 3.95 -50.14 -22.32
CA LYS A 183 3.76 -51.38 -23.08
C LYS A 183 4.31 -51.27 -24.51
N ALA A 184 4.12 -50.12 -25.15
CA ALA A 184 4.63 -49.87 -26.50
C ALA A 184 6.17 -49.79 -26.55
N ASP A 185 6.82 -49.31 -25.49
CA ASP A 185 8.29 -49.23 -25.39
C ASP A 185 8.93 -50.58 -25.04
N ASP A 186 8.24 -51.44 -24.27
CA ASP A 186 8.67 -52.83 -24.00
C ASP A 186 8.73 -53.68 -25.28
N GLU A 187 7.84 -53.44 -26.26
CA GLU A 187 7.92 -54.09 -27.58
C GLU A 187 9.14 -53.63 -28.41
N LEU A 188 9.73 -52.47 -28.09
CA LEU A 188 10.87 -51.87 -28.77
C LEU A 188 12.23 -52.19 -28.11
N GLN A 189 12.25 -52.71 -26.87
CA GLN A 189 13.47 -52.90 -26.06
C GLN A 189 14.09 -54.31 -26.11
N LYS A 190 14.22 -54.91 -27.31
CA LYS A 190 15.11 -56.07 -27.52
C LYS A 190 16.60 -55.71 -27.67
N THR A 191 17.03 -54.48 -27.40
CA THR A 191 18.39 -54.03 -27.74
C THR A 191 19.15 -53.37 -26.58
N SER A 192 20.26 -54.02 -26.20
CA SER A 192 21.46 -53.57 -25.48
C SER A 192 21.37 -52.86 -24.11
N LYS A 193 21.83 -53.60 -23.09
CA LYS A 193 21.94 -53.27 -21.66
C LYS A 193 22.94 -52.16 -21.25
N SER A 194 23.60 -51.44 -22.17
CA SER A 194 24.76 -50.59 -21.81
C SER A 194 24.60 -49.07 -22.02
N GLN A 195 23.43 -48.58 -22.43
CA GLN A 195 23.23 -47.15 -22.71
C GLN A 195 22.46 -46.39 -21.61
N LYS A 196 23.28 -45.95 -20.64
CA LYS A 196 23.34 -44.61 -20.00
C LYS A 196 22.04 -44.01 -19.48
N TYR A 197 21.92 -43.96 -18.14
CA TYR A 197 21.00 -43.17 -17.30
C TYR A 197 20.31 -41.95 -17.97
N TYR A 198 21.07 -41.10 -18.68
CA TYR A 198 20.54 -39.92 -19.38
C TYR A 198 19.47 -40.25 -20.45
N LEU A 199 19.63 -41.34 -21.19
CA LEU A 199 18.68 -41.78 -22.21
C LEU A 199 17.38 -42.27 -21.56
N LEU A 200 17.48 -43.01 -20.45
CA LEU A 200 16.33 -43.44 -19.67
C LEU A 200 15.57 -42.24 -19.11
N ARG A 201 16.27 -41.28 -18.51
CA ARG A 201 15.67 -40.03 -18.01
C ARG A 201 14.96 -39.25 -19.11
N GLN A 202 15.58 -39.10 -20.28
CA GLN A 202 14.99 -38.35 -21.39
C GLN A 202 13.73 -39.04 -21.93
N LYS A 203 13.78 -40.36 -22.14
CA LYS A 203 12.62 -41.16 -22.55
C LYS A 203 11.47 -41.04 -21.55
N GLU A 204 11.78 -41.11 -20.26
CA GLU A 204 10.79 -41.02 -19.18
C GLU A 204 10.07 -39.67 -19.18
N ILE A 205 10.83 -38.57 -19.30
CA ILE A 205 10.26 -37.22 -19.42
C ILE A 205 9.42 -37.09 -20.69
N GLU A 206 9.85 -37.68 -21.80
CA GLU A 206 9.10 -37.67 -23.06
C GLU A 206 7.77 -38.42 -22.93
N LYS A 207 7.75 -39.59 -22.27
CA LYS A 207 6.51 -40.34 -21.97
C LYS A 207 5.55 -39.52 -21.13
N LEU A 208 6.06 -38.90 -20.05
CA LEU A 208 5.26 -38.02 -19.19
C LEU A 208 4.68 -36.83 -19.95
N SER A 209 5.50 -36.18 -20.78
CA SER A 209 5.04 -35.07 -21.63
C SER A 209 3.96 -35.52 -22.61
N LYS A 210 4.14 -36.67 -23.28
CA LYS A 210 3.13 -37.23 -24.21
C LYS A 210 1.81 -37.54 -23.51
N ALA A 211 1.86 -38.21 -22.35
CA ALA A 211 0.66 -38.53 -21.57
C ALA A 211 -0.04 -37.27 -21.03
N ALA A 212 0.73 -36.27 -20.59
CA ALA A 212 0.19 -34.98 -20.18
C ALA A 212 -0.50 -34.26 -21.34
N THR A 213 0.14 -34.19 -22.51
CA THR A 213 -0.43 -33.55 -23.70
C THR A 213 -1.70 -34.27 -24.18
N SER A 214 -1.66 -35.60 -24.30
CA SER A 214 -2.83 -36.37 -24.75
C SER A 214 -4.03 -36.22 -23.80
N THR A 215 -3.77 -36.14 -22.49
CA THR A 215 -4.85 -36.00 -21.52
C THR A 215 -5.31 -34.55 -21.36
N LEU A 216 -4.41 -33.63 -21.04
CA LEU A 216 -4.75 -32.27 -20.62
C LEU A 216 -5.11 -31.36 -21.81
N GLU A 217 -4.44 -31.53 -22.96
CA GLU A 217 -4.62 -30.65 -24.12
C GLU A 217 -5.56 -31.23 -25.17
N ILE A 218 -5.66 -32.57 -25.29
CA ILE A 218 -6.51 -33.21 -26.31
C ILE A 218 -7.82 -33.70 -25.69
N LYS A 219 -7.78 -34.43 -24.57
CA LYS A 219 -8.99 -35.04 -23.99
C LYS A 219 -9.79 -34.10 -23.08
N TYR A 220 -9.12 -33.26 -22.28
CA TYR A 220 -9.77 -32.32 -21.35
C TYR A 220 -9.43 -30.82 -21.57
N PRO A 221 -9.37 -30.33 -22.83
CA PRO A 221 -8.95 -28.94 -23.09
C PRO A 221 -9.91 -27.92 -22.47
N GLU A 222 -11.22 -28.10 -22.62
CA GLU A 222 -12.22 -27.11 -22.17
C GLU A 222 -12.27 -27.01 -20.65
N SER A 223 -12.22 -28.15 -19.96
CA SER A 223 -12.23 -28.20 -18.51
C SER A 223 -11.00 -27.52 -17.92
N LEU A 224 -9.80 -27.82 -18.42
CA LEU A 224 -8.56 -27.43 -17.76
C LEU A 224 -7.91 -26.16 -18.28
N SER A 225 -8.19 -25.73 -19.51
CA SER A 225 -7.55 -24.53 -20.09
C SER A 225 -7.84 -23.28 -19.26
N HIS A 226 -9.10 -23.07 -18.85
CA HIS A 226 -9.47 -21.93 -18.02
C HIS A 226 -8.85 -22.01 -16.62
N TYR A 227 -8.76 -23.21 -16.07
CA TYR A 227 -8.13 -23.47 -14.78
C TYR A 227 -6.64 -23.11 -14.80
N PHE A 228 -5.86 -23.67 -15.73
CA PHE A 228 -4.42 -23.36 -15.80
C PHE A 228 -4.15 -21.89 -16.14
N ARG A 229 -4.96 -21.25 -17.00
CA ARG A 229 -4.84 -19.81 -17.28
C ARG A 229 -5.11 -18.98 -16.04
N ASN A 230 -6.07 -19.37 -15.20
CA ASN A 230 -6.33 -18.68 -13.94
C ASN A 230 -5.15 -18.82 -12.96
N ILE A 231 -4.58 -20.02 -12.80
CA ILE A 231 -3.37 -20.24 -11.99
C ILE A 231 -2.22 -19.38 -12.51
N TYR A 232 -1.96 -19.42 -13.81
CA TYR A 232 -0.93 -18.62 -14.44
C TYR A 232 -1.15 -17.13 -14.19
N GLN A 233 -2.38 -16.63 -14.35
CA GLN A 233 -2.71 -15.23 -14.12
C GLN A 233 -2.53 -14.83 -12.65
N ILE A 234 -2.88 -15.70 -11.71
CA ILE A 234 -2.64 -15.46 -10.27
C ILE A 234 -1.15 -15.29 -10.01
N LEU A 235 -0.34 -16.27 -10.43
CA LEU A 235 1.10 -16.26 -10.18
C LEU A 235 1.80 -15.11 -10.90
N LYS A 236 1.37 -14.80 -12.13
CA LYS A 236 1.86 -13.65 -12.90
C LYS A 236 1.51 -12.33 -12.22
N THR A 237 0.27 -12.16 -11.76
CA THR A 237 -0.17 -10.94 -11.05
C THR A 237 0.65 -10.72 -9.78
N ILE A 238 0.96 -11.79 -9.04
CA ILE A 238 1.85 -11.73 -7.88
C ILE A 238 3.28 -11.34 -8.30
N ASP A 239 3.82 -11.96 -9.35
CA ASP A 239 5.19 -11.71 -9.82
C ASP A 239 5.38 -10.29 -10.38
N GLU A 240 4.37 -9.73 -11.02
CA GLU A 240 4.42 -8.39 -11.63
C GLU A 240 4.20 -7.25 -10.63
N TYR A 241 3.70 -7.54 -9.42
CA TYR A 241 3.51 -6.51 -8.40
C TYR A 241 4.84 -5.88 -7.98
N ASN A 242 4.91 -4.56 -8.05
CA ASN A 242 6.06 -3.76 -7.63
C ASN A 242 5.97 -3.48 -6.13
N HIS A 243 6.77 -4.22 -5.36
CA HIS A 243 6.84 -4.04 -3.91
C HIS A 243 7.74 -2.87 -3.55
N THR A 244 7.18 -1.84 -2.89
CA THR A 244 7.96 -0.79 -2.25
C THR A 244 8.72 -1.37 -1.06
N SER A 245 10.05 -1.43 -1.17
CA SER A 245 10.92 -1.95 -0.11
C SER A 245 11.11 -0.90 0.99
N ASP A 246 11.27 -1.34 2.23
CA ASP A 246 11.62 -0.45 3.33
C ASP A 246 13.11 -0.08 3.23
N PRO A 247 13.46 1.21 2.99
CA PRO A 247 14.85 1.63 2.87
C PRO A 247 15.65 1.48 4.18
N ASN A 248 14.99 1.36 5.33
CA ASN A 248 15.65 1.18 6.63
C ASN A 248 15.85 -0.30 7.01
N SER A 249 15.34 -1.22 6.20
CA SER A 249 15.47 -2.65 6.46
C SER A 249 16.90 -3.15 6.15
N LYS A 250 17.41 -4.05 6.99
CA LYS A 250 18.68 -4.75 6.75
C LYS A 250 18.59 -5.78 5.62
N ILE A 251 17.38 -6.10 5.16
CA ILE A 251 17.12 -7.09 4.11
C ILE A 251 17.25 -6.40 2.75
N PRO A 252 18.00 -6.96 1.79
CA PRO A 252 18.11 -6.40 0.44
C PRO A 252 16.74 -6.21 -0.23
N PRO A 253 16.53 -5.14 -1.03
CA PRO A 253 15.25 -4.86 -1.69
C PRO A 253 14.70 -6.04 -2.51
N GLU A 254 15.55 -6.73 -3.26
CA GLU A 254 15.19 -7.92 -4.05
C GLU A 254 14.63 -9.04 -3.17
N ARG A 255 15.26 -9.25 -2.00
CA ARG A 255 14.82 -10.26 -1.04
C ARG A 255 13.52 -9.87 -0.35
N GLN A 256 13.31 -8.58 -0.06
CA GLN A 256 12.02 -8.07 0.45
C GLN A 256 10.90 -8.31 -0.55
N ALA A 257 11.11 -7.94 -1.82
CA ALA A 257 10.15 -8.16 -2.90
C ALA A 257 9.84 -9.64 -3.12
N TYR A 258 10.87 -10.49 -3.10
CA TYR A 258 10.69 -11.95 -3.18
C TYR A 258 9.83 -12.49 -2.04
N PHE A 259 10.13 -12.12 -0.78
CA PHE A 259 9.34 -12.58 0.36
C PHE A 259 7.90 -12.08 0.31
N PHE A 260 7.67 -10.83 -0.11
CA PHE A 260 6.34 -10.31 -0.34
C PHE A 260 5.57 -11.18 -1.34
N ARG A 261 6.13 -11.42 -2.53
CA ARG A 261 5.50 -12.22 -3.58
C ARG A 261 5.25 -13.65 -3.13
N ARG A 262 6.26 -14.27 -2.52
CA ARG A 262 6.16 -15.64 -2.00
C ARG A 262 5.09 -15.79 -0.94
N ARG A 263 4.86 -14.77 -0.09
CA ARG A 263 3.77 -14.80 0.90
C ARG A 263 2.42 -14.98 0.22
N TYR A 264 2.12 -14.20 -0.81
CA TYR A 264 0.86 -14.36 -1.56
C TYR A 264 0.81 -15.66 -2.37
N SER A 265 1.91 -16.07 -3.00
CA SER A 265 1.96 -17.37 -3.68
C SER A 265 1.76 -18.55 -2.72
N SER A 266 2.22 -18.42 -1.48
CA SER A 266 1.98 -19.43 -0.44
C SER A 266 0.53 -19.45 0.04
N MET A 267 -0.15 -18.30 0.07
CA MET A 267 -1.60 -18.25 0.32
C MET A 267 -2.36 -18.95 -0.79
N PHE A 268 -2.00 -18.69 -2.06
CA PHE A 268 -2.59 -19.39 -3.19
C PHE A 268 -2.32 -20.91 -3.13
N ARG A 269 -1.09 -21.31 -2.86
CA ARG A 269 -0.69 -22.72 -2.70
C ARG A 269 -1.49 -23.45 -1.63
N ALA A 270 -1.92 -22.76 -0.57
CA ALA A 270 -2.76 -23.36 0.46
C ALA A 270 -4.19 -23.68 0.00
N LEU A 271 -4.62 -23.12 -1.14
CA LEU A 271 -5.90 -23.46 -1.78
C LEU A 271 -5.81 -24.72 -2.64
N LEU A 272 -4.60 -25.11 -3.07
CA LEU A 272 -4.38 -26.24 -3.97
C LEU A 272 -4.41 -27.57 -3.21
N THR A 273 -5.24 -28.49 -3.67
CA THR A 273 -5.27 -29.88 -3.20
C THR A 273 -4.10 -30.70 -3.75
N GLY A 274 -3.86 -31.88 -3.17
CA GLY A 274 -2.81 -32.79 -3.66
C GLY A 274 -3.02 -33.22 -5.11
N ASP A 275 -4.27 -33.46 -5.51
CA ASP A 275 -4.62 -33.84 -6.89
C ASP A 275 -4.39 -32.70 -7.87
N GLU A 276 -4.68 -31.46 -7.47
CA GLU A 276 -4.34 -30.27 -8.26
C GLU A 276 -2.84 -30.10 -8.45
N LEU A 277 -2.03 -30.31 -7.39
CA LEU A 277 -0.58 -30.25 -7.50
C LEU A 277 -0.04 -31.30 -8.47
N LYS A 278 -0.59 -32.51 -8.48
CA LYS A 278 -0.22 -33.58 -9.44
C LYS A 278 -0.57 -33.18 -10.88
N ILE A 279 -1.78 -32.69 -11.13
CA ILE A 279 -2.22 -32.22 -12.45
C ILE A 279 -1.39 -31.02 -12.92
N LEU A 280 -1.11 -30.07 -12.03
CA LEU A 280 -0.29 -28.89 -12.31
C LEU A 280 1.15 -29.26 -12.66
N THR A 281 1.70 -30.29 -11.99
CA THR A 281 3.00 -30.88 -12.31
C THR A 281 3.00 -31.42 -13.73
N MET A 282 1.99 -32.19 -14.12
CA MET A 282 1.85 -32.73 -15.48
C MET A 282 1.67 -31.63 -16.52
N ASN A 283 0.89 -30.59 -16.22
CA ASN A 283 0.72 -29.45 -17.12
C ASN A 283 2.05 -28.74 -17.42
N CYS A 284 2.95 -28.61 -16.44
CA CYS A 284 4.27 -28.02 -16.68
C CYS A 284 5.16 -28.82 -17.66
N LEU A 285 4.78 -30.07 -17.97
CA LEU A 285 5.46 -30.91 -18.96
C LEU A 285 4.91 -30.72 -20.38
N THR A 286 3.80 -30.02 -20.54
CA THR A 286 3.23 -29.72 -21.86
C THR A 286 3.82 -28.44 -22.44
N SER A 287 3.63 -28.23 -23.74
CA SER A 287 4.08 -27.02 -24.43
C SER A 287 3.37 -25.78 -23.86
N ASN A 288 2.07 -25.85 -23.59
CA ASN A 288 1.27 -24.74 -23.07
C ASN A 288 1.61 -24.41 -21.61
N GLY A 289 1.92 -25.41 -20.78
CA GLY A 289 2.27 -25.20 -19.38
C GLY A 289 3.73 -24.82 -19.12
N SER A 290 4.60 -24.91 -20.13
CA SER A 290 6.03 -24.60 -20.00
C SER A 290 6.31 -23.21 -19.41
N GLY A 291 5.53 -22.20 -19.79
CA GLY A 291 5.65 -20.84 -19.25
C GLY A 291 5.25 -20.72 -17.78
N MET A 292 4.36 -21.58 -17.28
CA MET A 292 3.93 -21.60 -15.88
C MET A 292 4.98 -22.23 -14.97
N LYS A 293 5.75 -23.20 -15.49
CA LYS A 293 6.80 -23.91 -14.75
C LYS A 293 7.72 -22.97 -13.97
N ARG A 294 8.13 -21.85 -14.58
CA ARG A 294 8.97 -20.83 -13.94
C ARG A 294 8.39 -20.33 -12.62
N TYR A 295 7.09 -20.02 -12.58
CA TYR A 295 6.44 -19.52 -11.37
C TYR A 295 6.26 -20.61 -10.31
N ILE A 296 5.96 -21.84 -10.76
CA ILE A 296 5.86 -23.02 -9.91
C ILE A 296 7.17 -23.26 -9.15
N GLU A 297 8.29 -23.16 -9.85
CA GLU A 297 9.64 -23.25 -9.26
C GLU A 297 9.96 -22.06 -8.36
N LYS A 298 9.80 -20.82 -8.86
CA LYS A 298 10.16 -19.58 -8.16
C LYS A 298 9.50 -19.48 -6.78
N TYR A 299 8.25 -19.93 -6.68
CA TYR A 299 7.42 -19.78 -5.49
C TYR A 299 7.19 -21.07 -4.70
N SER A 300 7.95 -22.13 -5.00
CA SER A 300 7.89 -23.41 -4.29
C SER A 300 6.46 -23.98 -4.24
N ILE A 301 5.74 -23.94 -5.37
CA ILE A 301 4.34 -24.36 -5.42
C ILE A 301 4.17 -25.86 -5.11
N LEU A 302 5.15 -26.67 -5.48
CA LEU A 302 5.12 -28.13 -5.32
C LEU A 302 5.64 -28.61 -3.95
N LYS A 303 5.86 -27.72 -2.98
CA LYS A 303 6.38 -28.07 -1.64
C LYS A 303 5.62 -29.21 -0.94
N HIS A 304 4.31 -29.32 -1.14
CA HIS A 304 3.47 -30.36 -0.53
C HIS A 304 3.00 -31.41 -1.53
N LEU A 305 3.66 -31.53 -2.67
CA LEU A 305 3.37 -32.58 -3.63
C LEU A 305 3.74 -33.94 -3.01
N ASP A 306 2.75 -34.81 -2.85
CA ASP A 306 3.00 -36.21 -2.52
C ASP A 306 3.35 -36.99 -3.80
N ALA A 307 4.64 -37.00 -4.11
CA ALA A 307 5.19 -37.69 -5.27
C ALA A 307 5.09 -39.22 -5.15
N ASN A 308 5.07 -39.74 -3.92
CA ASN A 308 5.19 -41.16 -3.62
C ASN A 308 3.92 -41.96 -3.95
N ASP A 309 2.82 -41.29 -4.30
CA ASP A 309 1.55 -41.93 -4.68
C ASP A 309 1.30 -41.86 -6.21
N PHE A 310 1.59 -40.72 -6.85
CA PHE A 310 1.28 -40.51 -8.27
C PHE A 310 2.41 -40.93 -9.22
N LEU A 311 3.67 -40.70 -8.83
CA LEU A 311 4.86 -40.93 -9.66
C LEU A 311 5.84 -41.89 -8.99
N LYS A 312 5.35 -42.71 -8.05
CA LYS A 312 6.16 -43.60 -7.19
C LYS A 312 7.18 -44.43 -7.98
N ASP A 313 6.73 -44.98 -9.10
CA ASP A 313 7.52 -45.89 -9.93
C ASP A 313 8.33 -45.14 -11.02
N ARG A 314 8.32 -43.80 -10.99
CA ARG A 314 8.95 -42.93 -12.00
C ARG A 314 9.99 -42.02 -11.36
N SER A 315 11.15 -42.59 -11.03
CA SER A 315 12.25 -41.94 -10.30
C SER A 315 12.72 -40.60 -10.88
N HIS A 316 12.52 -40.38 -12.19
CA HIS A 316 12.98 -39.18 -12.90
C HIS A 316 11.88 -38.14 -13.17
N ALA A 317 10.64 -38.41 -12.76
CA ALA A 317 9.49 -37.59 -13.16
C ALA A 317 9.58 -36.14 -12.65
N LEU A 318 10.20 -35.93 -11.49
CA LEU A 318 10.35 -34.61 -10.89
C LEU A 318 11.70 -33.95 -11.18
N ASP A 319 12.64 -34.66 -11.81
CA ASP A 319 13.99 -34.15 -12.13
C ASP A 319 13.96 -32.98 -13.12
N ILE A 320 12.83 -32.75 -13.78
CA ILE A 320 12.64 -31.61 -14.68
C ILE A 320 12.52 -30.30 -13.89
N PHE A 321 12.07 -30.34 -12.63
CA PHE A 321 11.88 -29.17 -11.79
C PHE A 321 13.16 -28.85 -11.03
N SER A 322 13.43 -27.56 -10.85
CA SER A 322 14.42 -27.11 -9.89
C SER A 322 14.03 -27.53 -8.48
N GLU A 323 15.01 -27.87 -7.64
CA GLU A 323 14.82 -28.13 -6.21
C GLU A 323 14.02 -27.04 -5.50
N VAL A 324 14.13 -25.78 -5.94
CA VAL A 324 13.41 -24.62 -5.41
C VAL A 324 11.89 -24.84 -5.43
N ALA A 325 11.35 -25.60 -6.40
CA ALA A 325 9.93 -25.94 -6.49
C ALA A 325 9.40 -26.64 -5.23
N PHE A 326 10.27 -27.29 -4.47
CA PHE A 326 9.94 -28.12 -3.31
C PHE A 326 10.44 -27.54 -1.98
N MET A 327 11.28 -26.50 -2.01
CA MET A 327 11.99 -26.00 -0.83
C MET A 327 11.15 -25.11 0.10
N ASP A 328 11.55 -25.09 1.37
CA ASP A 328 11.14 -24.10 2.37
C ASP A 328 11.73 -22.71 2.09
N SER A 329 11.08 -21.67 2.61
CA SER A 329 11.55 -20.28 2.46
C SER A 329 12.90 -20.03 3.11
N GLU A 330 13.18 -20.71 4.21
CA GLU A 330 14.42 -20.58 4.97
C GLU A 330 15.63 -21.15 4.20
N LYS A 331 15.39 -22.13 3.32
CA LYS A 331 16.44 -22.81 2.55
C LYS A 331 16.80 -22.07 1.25
N ILE A 332 16.08 -21.01 0.91
CA ILE A 332 16.26 -20.30 -0.37
C ILE A 332 17.27 -19.16 -0.21
N SER A 333 18.41 -19.32 -0.90
CA SER A 333 19.53 -18.38 -0.94
C SER A 333 19.27 -17.21 -1.88
N ASP A 334 20.08 -16.16 -1.77
CA ASP A 334 20.05 -15.03 -2.70
C ASP A 334 20.43 -15.46 -4.13
N SER A 335 21.29 -16.47 -4.29
CA SER A 335 21.63 -17.02 -5.61
C SER A 335 20.42 -17.67 -6.31
N HIS A 336 19.55 -18.34 -5.55
CA HIS A 336 18.29 -18.85 -6.10
C HIS A 336 17.38 -17.72 -6.56
N ILE A 337 17.23 -16.66 -5.76
CA ILE A 337 16.40 -15.50 -6.10
C ILE A 337 16.91 -14.82 -7.38
N ALA A 338 18.21 -14.52 -7.45
CA ALA A 338 18.84 -13.87 -8.59
C ALA A 338 18.65 -14.65 -9.90
N ARG A 339 18.67 -15.99 -9.86
CA ARG A 339 18.44 -16.84 -11.04
C ARG A 339 17.06 -16.63 -11.67
N PHE A 340 16.02 -16.40 -10.85
CA PHE A 340 14.67 -16.16 -11.35
C PHE A 340 14.45 -14.74 -11.88
N ASP A 341 15.23 -13.77 -11.43
CA ASP A 341 15.13 -12.38 -11.89
C ASP A 341 15.97 -12.13 -13.14
N PHE A 342 17.13 -12.80 -13.28
CA PHE A 342 17.95 -12.78 -14.50
C PHE A 342 17.20 -13.38 -15.72
N SER A 343 16.46 -14.47 -15.51
CA SER A 343 15.59 -15.03 -16.56
C SER A 343 14.49 -14.05 -17.01
N GLN A 344 13.99 -13.18 -16.12
CA GLN A 344 13.02 -12.12 -16.46
C GLN A 344 13.62 -11.09 -17.43
N GLN A 345 14.88 -10.71 -17.20
CA GLN A 345 15.56 -9.70 -18.01
C GLN A 345 15.89 -10.22 -19.42
N ILE A 346 16.22 -11.52 -19.55
CA ILE A 346 16.45 -12.15 -20.86
C ILE A 346 15.13 -12.27 -21.64
N ASP A 347 14.04 -12.72 -21.01
CA ASP A 347 12.74 -12.86 -21.69
C ASP A 347 12.14 -11.51 -22.10
N ARG A 348 12.39 -10.43 -21.33
CA ARG A 348 12.00 -9.06 -21.70
C ARG A 348 12.84 -8.48 -22.84
N LYS A 349 14.07 -8.95 -23.05
CA LYS A 349 14.94 -8.51 -24.17
C LYS A 349 14.66 -9.25 -25.48
N LYS A 350 13.91 -10.36 -25.44
CA LYS A 350 13.51 -11.16 -26.61
C LYS A 350 12.13 -10.81 -27.16
N ARG A 351 11.36 -9.99 -26.44
CA ARG A 351 10.12 -9.36 -26.89
C ARG A 351 10.41 -7.93 -27.28
#